data_AF-A0A8S3Q6U2-F1
#
_entry.id   AF-A0A8S3Q6U2-F1
#
_cell.length_a   1.000
_cell.length_b   1.000
_cell.length_c   1.000
_cell.angle_alpha   90.00
_cell.angle_beta   90.00
_cell.angle_gamma   90.00
#
_symmetry.space_group_name_H-M   'P 1'
#
loop_
_entity.id
_entity.type
_entity.pdbx_description
1 polymer ?
#
loop_
_entity_poly.entity_id
_entity_poly.type
_entity_poly.pdbx_seq_one_letter_code
_entity_poly.pdbx_strand_id
1 'polypeptide(L)'
;MKKSGNGGDKNKFKELKRRTQREIRKAYWNYIDSIVSPPDLNKPQEKPNCMKRFWTFIKHKRMASTSSIQTALKTVNANIQNQISKKTEGAQNVRLVAVTKTKPVEDIITAYECGQRHFGENYIIELEEKTKHPRIQAICREIKWHFIGHVQTNKAKNLAAIPNLYMCETVHSEKLAKKLNKELEKAGKTEKLKVLVQVNTSREENKNGVSTSKVSDLVNLIRTKCTELEFKGLMTIGSFDHSLADGVNPDFVKLLKCRDDVCRRCNLKVEDIELSMGMSHDYEHAVELGSTNVRVGSTIFGARDPPKQSQNQEVIQEKEEESQQYQENNDSQHITKATDQEEVLENNTTRLRELAI
;
A
#
# COMPACT_ATOMS: atom_id res chain seq x y z
N MET A 1 26.87 38.02 -35.42
CA MET A 1 27.02 36.56 -35.63
C MET A 1 25.68 35.87 -35.37
N LYS A 2 25.11 35.22 -36.39
CA LYS A 2 23.88 34.42 -36.29
C LYS A 2 24.10 33.22 -35.36
N LYS A 3 23.17 32.94 -34.43
CA LYS A 3 23.06 31.63 -33.79
C LYS A 3 21.77 30.95 -34.28
N SER A 4 21.92 30.17 -35.33
CA SER A 4 20.96 29.15 -35.76
C SER A 4 21.50 27.79 -35.35
N GLY A 5 20.74 27.01 -34.58
CA GLY A 5 21.02 25.59 -34.40
C GLY A 5 20.69 25.04 -33.01
N ASN A 6 19.45 24.56 -32.83
CA ASN A 6 19.18 23.47 -31.85
C ASN A 6 17.85 22.70 -32.06
N GLY A 7 17.14 22.90 -33.17
CA GLY A 7 15.83 22.26 -33.42
C GLY A 7 15.91 20.89 -34.12
N GLY A 8 16.95 20.63 -34.92
CA GLY A 8 17.04 19.44 -35.77
C GLY A 8 17.35 18.13 -35.05
N ASP A 9 18.12 18.19 -33.96
CA ASP A 9 18.63 16.99 -33.28
C ASP A 9 17.57 16.30 -32.39
N LYS A 10 16.66 17.08 -31.80
CA LYS A 10 15.58 16.56 -30.96
C LYS A 10 14.55 15.74 -31.75
N ASN A 11 14.32 16.08 -33.02
CA ASN A 11 13.40 15.34 -33.89
C ASN A 11 14.01 14.02 -34.38
N LYS A 12 15.31 13.99 -34.70
CA LYS A 12 16.01 12.73 -35.04
C LYS A 12 16.01 11.74 -33.88
N PHE A 13 16.19 12.21 -32.66
CA PHE A 13 16.16 11.36 -31.47
C PHE A 13 14.77 10.77 -31.19
N LYS A 14 13.69 11.54 -31.37
CA LYS A 14 12.30 11.05 -31.25
C LYS A 14 11.96 10.00 -32.32
N GLU A 15 12.40 10.21 -33.56
CA GLU A 15 12.19 9.29 -34.68
C GLU A 15 12.92 7.96 -34.44
N LEU A 16 14.17 8.02 -33.97
CA LEU A 16 14.98 6.85 -33.64
C LEU A 16 14.32 6.03 -32.52
N LYS A 17 13.86 6.68 -31.43
CA LYS A 17 13.16 6.02 -30.32
C LYS A 17 11.89 5.31 -30.78
N ARG A 18 11.12 5.91 -31.69
CA ARG A 18 9.91 5.31 -32.28
C ARG A 18 10.24 4.10 -33.15
N ARG A 19 11.31 4.16 -33.96
CA ARG A 19 11.77 3.01 -34.76
C ARG A 19 12.24 1.86 -33.88
N THR A 20 13.06 2.13 -32.87
CA THR A 20 13.53 1.11 -31.92
C THR A 20 12.37 0.46 -31.18
N GLN A 21 11.37 1.22 -30.74
CA GLN A 21 10.17 0.64 -30.11
C GLN A 21 9.34 -0.23 -31.07
N ARG A 22 9.25 0.13 -32.35
CA ARG A 22 8.56 -0.69 -33.36
C ARG A 22 9.29 -2.02 -33.59
N GLU A 23 10.62 -1.99 -33.69
CA GLU A 23 11.42 -3.20 -33.89
C GLU A 23 11.40 -4.12 -32.66
N ILE A 24 11.52 -3.58 -31.44
CA ILE A 24 11.37 -4.35 -30.20
C ILE A 24 9.98 -5.00 -30.13
N ARG A 25 8.93 -4.25 -30.48
CA ARG A 25 7.56 -4.77 -30.48
C ARG A 25 7.38 -5.86 -31.55
N LYS A 26 7.98 -5.70 -32.73
CA LYS A 26 7.94 -6.69 -33.82
C LYS A 26 8.67 -7.97 -33.44
N ALA A 27 9.88 -7.86 -32.86
CA ALA A 27 10.65 -9.00 -32.36
C ALA A 27 9.92 -9.75 -31.25
N TYR A 28 9.29 -9.02 -30.31
CA TYR A 28 8.47 -9.60 -29.26
C TYR A 28 7.27 -10.38 -29.82
N TRP A 29 6.55 -9.83 -30.81
CA TRP A 29 5.42 -10.54 -31.41
C TRP A 29 5.83 -11.77 -32.23
N ASN A 30 6.97 -11.70 -32.93
CA ASN A 30 7.51 -12.88 -33.62
C ASN A 30 7.87 -13.99 -32.63
N TYR A 31 8.41 -13.65 -31.46
CA TYR A 31 8.69 -14.61 -30.38
C TYR A 31 7.39 -15.22 -29.82
N ILE A 32 6.36 -14.40 -29.59
CA ILE A 32 5.04 -14.89 -29.15
C ILE A 32 4.40 -15.81 -30.21
N ASP A 33 4.49 -15.45 -31.49
CA ASP A 33 3.95 -16.28 -32.57
C ASP A 33 4.75 -17.59 -32.74
N SER A 34 6.03 -17.65 -32.32
CA SER A 34 6.83 -18.88 -32.34
C SER A 34 6.58 -19.87 -31.19
N ILE A 35 5.98 -19.41 -30.08
CA ILE A 35 5.65 -20.25 -28.91
C ILE A 35 4.21 -20.77 -28.92
N VAL A 36 3.37 -20.24 -29.81
CA VAL A 36 2.00 -20.75 -30.05
C VAL A 36 2.09 -21.77 -31.18
N SER A 37 1.56 -22.99 -30.94
CA SER A 37 1.66 -24.18 -31.81
C SER A 37 1.56 -23.91 -33.31
N PRO A 38 2.25 -24.71 -34.17
CA PRO A 38 2.30 -24.46 -35.61
C PRO A 38 0.89 -24.40 -36.20
N PRO A 39 0.63 -23.45 -37.12
CA PRO A 39 -0.70 -23.27 -37.70
C PRO A 39 -1.10 -24.50 -38.52
N ASP A 40 -2.31 -24.99 -38.26
CA ASP A 40 -3.00 -25.99 -39.08
C ASP A 40 -3.16 -25.44 -40.51
N LEU A 41 -2.40 -25.99 -41.46
CA LEU A 41 -2.32 -25.54 -42.85
C LEU A 41 -3.64 -25.67 -43.62
N ASN A 42 -4.66 -26.32 -43.05
CA ASN A 42 -5.96 -26.53 -43.67
C ASN A 42 -7.08 -25.61 -43.15
N LYS A 43 -6.78 -24.60 -42.32
CA LYS A 43 -7.76 -23.59 -41.90
C LYS A 43 -7.46 -22.21 -42.50
N PRO A 44 -8.46 -21.50 -43.03
CA PRO A 44 -8.26 -20.11 -43.44
C PRO A 44 -7.80 -19.28 -42.24
N GLN A 45 -6.66 -18.60 -42.39
CA GLN A 45 -6.09 -17.74 -41.35
C GLN A 45 -6.98 -16.51 -41.14
N GLU A 46 -7.93 -16.61 -40.21
CA GLU A 46 -8.56 -15.41 -39.64
C GLU A 46 -7.52 -14.67 -38.78
N LYS A 47 -7.09 -13.49 -39.24
CA LYS A 47 -6.25 -12.58 -38.43
C LYS A 47 -7.01 -12.28 -37.12
N PRO A 48 -6.50 -12.66 -35.94
CA PRO A 48 -7.21 -12.38 -34.71
C PRO A 48 -7.31 -10.86 -34.52
N ASN A 49 -8.55 -10.36 -34.43
CA ASN A 49 -8.86 -8.96 -34.13
C ASN A 49 -8.09 -8.52 -32.87
N CYS A 50 -7.70 -7.24 -32.80
CA CYS A 50 -6.93 -6.64 -31.70
C CYS A 50 -7.48 -7.01 -30.31
N MET A 51 -8.80 -7.17 -30.17
CA MET A 51 -9.46 -7.64 -28.95
C MET A 51 -9.09 -9.08 -28.58
N LYS A 52 -9.08 -10.04 -29.52
CA LYS A 52 -8.68 -11.44 -29.24
C LYS A 52 -7.21 -11.51 -28.79
N ARG A 53 -6.33 -10.70 -29.41
CA ARG A 53 -4.91 -10.60 -29.00
C ARG A 53 -4.75 -9.95 -27.62
N PHE A 54 -5.52 -8.91 -27.32
CA PHE A 54 -5.56 -8.26 -26.02
C PHE A 54 -6.02 -9.21 -24.91
N TRP A 55 -7.14 -9.92 -25.11
CA TRP A 55 -7.63 -10.91 -24.14
C TRP A 55 -6.67 -12.07 -23.93
N THR A 56 -6.00 -12.54 -24.98
CA THR A 56 -4.97 -13.59 -24.89
C THR A 56 -3.76 -13.11 -24.09
N PHE A 57 -3.31 -11.87 -24.30
CA PHE A 57 -2.24 -11.24 -23.52
C PHE A 57 -2.62 -11.08 -22.04
N ILE A 58 -3.83 -10.60 -21.75
CA ILE A 58 -4.34 -10.47 -20.38
C ILE A 58 -4.40 -11.84 -19.70
N LYS A 59 -4.87 -12.89 -20.41
CA LYS A 59 -4.92 -14.26 -19.88
C LYS A 59 -3.51 -14.80 -19.58
N HIS A 60 -2.53 -14.59 -20.46
CA HIS A 60 -1.14 -15.01 -20.22
C HIS A 60 -0.50 -14.25 -19.07
N LYS A 61 -0.64 -12.93 -19.01
CA LYS A 61 -0.12 -12.11 -17.91
C LYS A 61 -0.75 -12.53 -16.57
N ARG A 62 -2.04 -12.88 -16.56
CA ARG A 62 -2.74 -13.39 -15.37
C ARG A 62 -2.23 -14.76 -14.95
N MET A 63 -2.05 -15.71 -15.87
CA MET A 63 -1.48 -17.03 -15.55
C MET A 63 -0.04 -16.94 -15.04
N ALA A 64 0.78 -16.06 -15.62
CA ALA A 64 2.14 -15.79 -15.15
C ALA A 64 2.15 -15.17 -13.74
N SER A 65 1.22 -14.24 -13.45
CA SER A 65 1.05 -13.64 -12.13
C SER A 65 0.62 -14.66 -11.07
N THR A 66 -0.33 -15.54 -11.40
CA THR A 66 -0.80 -16.60 -10.50
C THR A 66 0.31 -17.60 -10.16
N SER A 67 1.06 -18.06 -11.17
CA SER A 67 2.22 -18.94 -10.97
C SER A 67 3.31 -18.29 -10.10
N SER A 68 3.51 -16.97 -10.24
CA SER A 68 4.46 -16.20 -9.46
C SER A 68 4.09 -16.11 -7.97
N ILE A 69 2.86 -15.71 -7.64
CA ILE A 69 2.40 -15.57 -6.24
C ILE A 69 2.42 -16.91 -5.52
N GLN A 70 1.95 -17.98 -6.16
CA GLN A 70 1.96 -19.32 -5.58
C GLN A 70 3.38 -19.78 -5.25
N THR A 71 4.31 -19.60 -6.19
CA THR A 71 5.72 -19.97 -5.99
C THR A 71 6.34 -19.16 -4.87
N ALA A 72 6.12 -17.84 -4.85
CA ALA A 72 6.63 -16.96 -3.81
C ALA A 72 6.09 -17.31 -2.41
N LEU A 73 4.79 -17.60 -2.28
CA LEU A 73 4.19 -18.06 -1.03
C LEU A 73 4.79 -19.38 -0.55
N LYS A 74 4.98 -20.35 -1.45
CA LYS A 74 5.62 -21.62 -1.12
C LYS A 74 7.04 -21.41 -0.61
N THR A 75 7.83 -20.58 -1.30
CA THR A 75 9.21 -20.28 -0.90
C THR A 75 9.26 -19.60 0.47
N VAL A 76 8.44 -18.55 0.69
CA VAL A 76 8.42 -17.84 1.98
C VAL A 76 8.02 -18.78 3.12
N ASN A 77 6.97 -19.60 2.93
CA ASN A 77 6.56 -20.56 3.94
C ASN A 77 7.65 -21.62 4.19
N ALA A 78 8.29 -22.14 3.14
CA ALA A 78 9.40 -23.08 3.28
C ALA A 78 10.57 -22.46 4.06
N ASN A 79 10.92 -21.21 3.78
CA ASN A 79 11.98 -20.50 4.51
C ASN A 79 11.59 -20.33 5.99
N ILE A 80 10.35 -19.96 6.30
CA ILE A 80 9.86 -19.88 7.68
C ILE A 80 10.00 -21.24 8.38
N GLN A 81 9.56 -22.34 7.75
CA GLN A 81 9.68 -23.68 8.32
C GLN A 81 11.14 -24.12 8.50
N ASN A 82 12.02 -23.74 7.58
CA ASN A 82 13.45 -23.99 7.69
C ASN A 82 14.06 -23.23 8.88
N GLN A 83 13.63 -22.01 9.18
CA GLN A 83 14.12 -21.30 10.36
C GLN A 83 13.54 -21.86 11.66
N ILE A 84 12.27 -22.31 11.67
CA ILE A 84 11.67 -22.97 12.83
C ILE A 84 12.39 -24.29 13.15
N SER A 85 12.65 -25.13 12.14
CA SER A 85 13.28 -26.44 12.32
C SER A 85 14.73 -26.40 12.82
N LYS A 86 15.44 -25.27 12.62
CA LYS A 86 16.77 -25.06 13.20
C LYS A 86 16.75 -24.85 14.72
N LYS A 87 15.60 -24.54 15.32
CA LYS A 87 15.48 -24.37 16.78
C LYS A 87 15.27 -25.72 17.45
N THR A 88 16.10 -25.99 18.46
CA THR A 88 16.09 -27.23 19.26
C THR A 88 14.93 -27.32 20.25
N GLU A 89 14.22 -26.23 20.51
CA GLU A 89 13.14 -26.16 21.52
C GLU A 89 11.82 -25.66 20.91
N GLY A 90 10.85 -26.57 20.82
CA GLY A 90 9.43 -26.28 20.58
C GLY A 90 9.06 -25.81 19.17
N ALA A 91 7.98 -26.36 18.60
CA ALA A 91 7.39 -25.87 17.36
C ALA A 91 6.81 -24.46 17.60
N GLN A 92 7.61 -23.41 17.39
CA GLN A 92 7.12 -22.03 17.42
C GLN A 92 6.18 -21.84 16.22
N ASN A 93 4.89 -21.63 16.48
CA ASN A 93 3.92 -21.37 15.41
C ASN A 93 4.12 -19.94 14.89
N VAL A 94 4.85 -19.80 13.78
CA VAL A 94 5.05 -18.52 13.10
C VAL A 94 3.96 -18.31 12.07
N ARG A 95 3.24 -17.20 12.22
CA ARG A 95 2.21 -16.75 11.30
C ARG A 95 2.81 -15.86 10.21
N LEU A 96 2.63 -16.25 8.95
CA LEU A 96 2.87 -15.39 7.81
C LEU A 96 1.67 -14.45 7.59
N VAL A 97 1.88 -13.14 7.74
CA VAL A 97 0.93 -12.10 7.38
C VAL A 97 1.31 -11.56 6.00
N ALA A 98 0.54 -11.95 4.97
CA ALA A 98 0.77 -11.50 3.59
C ALA A 98 0.30 -10.05 3.42
N VAL A 99 1.23 -9.12 3.22
CA VAL A 99 0.94 -7.68 3.16
C VAL A 99 0.48 -7.29 1.76
N THR A 100 -0.80 -6.94 1.65
CA THR A 100 -1.48 -6.67 0.38
C THR A 100 -1.81 -5.21 0.13
N LYS A 101 -1.26 -4.29 0.95
CA LYS A 101 -1.39 -2.85 0.71
C LYS A 101 -0.99 -2.50 -0.73
N THR A 102 -1.79 -1.65 -1.36
CA THR A 102 -1.69 -1.23 -2.76
C THR A 102 -1.74 -2.37 -3.79
N LYS A 103 -2.15 -3.59 -3.41
CA LYS A 103 -2.29 -4.73 -4.33
C LYS A 103 -3.75 -4.93 -4.74
N PRO A 104 -4.00 -5.31 -6.01
CA PRO A 104 -5.35 -5.55 -6.51
C PRO A 104 -5.99 -6.76 -5.83
N VAL A 105 -7.32 -6.80 -5.83
CA VAL A 105 -8.11 -7.90 -5.24
C VAL A 105 -7.77 -9.25 -5.86
N GLU A 106 -7.39 -9.28 -7.14
CA GLU A 106 -6.97 -10.49 -7.86
C GLU A 106 -5.77 -11.19 -7.20
N ASP A 107 -4.80 -10.42 -6.69
CA ASP A 107 -3.62 -10.97 -6.02
C ASP A 107 -3.99 -11.58 -4.66
N ILE A 108 -4.94 -10.94 -3.95
CA ILE A 108 -5.48 -11.43 -2.68
C ILE A 108 -6.20 -12.76 -2.89
N ILE A 109 -7.08 -12.83 -3.90
CA ILE A 109 -7.82 -14.05 -4.25
C ILE A 109 -6.84 -15.16 -4.63
N THR A 110 -5.84 -14.85 -5.47
CA THR A 110 -4.81 -15.81 -5.87
C THR A 110 -4.07 -16.38 -4.66
N ALA A 111 -3.61 -15.52 -3.76
CA ALA A 111 -2.95 -15.95 -2.53
C ALA A 111 -3.88 -16.78 -1.63
N TYR A 112 -5.16 -16.38 -1.52
CA TYR A 112 -6.17 -17.08 -0.73
C TYR A 112 -6.44 -18.50 -1.25
N GLU A 113 -6.56 -18.65 -2.57
CA GLU A 113 -6.71 -19.96 -3.24
C GLU A 113 -5.48 -20.85 -3.04
N CYS A 114 -4.30 -20.25 -2.82
CA CYS A 114 -3.07 -20.96 -2.44
C CYS A 114 -3.01 -21.35 -0.94
N GLY A 115 -4.07 -21.11 -0.16
CA GLY A 115 -4.15 -21.45 1.26
C GLY A 115 -3.78 -20.31 2.21
N GLN A 116 -3.36 -19.14 1.72
CA GLN A 116 -3.11 -17.99 2.58
C GLN A 116 -4.43 -17.53 3.24
N ARG A 117 -4.38 -17.21 4.53
CA ARG A 117 -5.56 -16.71 5.28
C ARG A 117 -5.32 -15.39 5.98
N HIS A 118 -4.09 -15.10 6.39
CA HIS A 118 -3.74 -13.89 7.12
C HIS A 118 -3.22 -12.81 6.18
N PHE A 119 -3.94 -11.68 6.09
CA PHE A 119 -3.61 -10.59 5.16
C PHE A 119 -3.47 -9.27 5.90
N GLY A 120 -2.41 -8.52 5.59
CA GLY A 120 -2.06 -7.26 6.23
C GLY A 120 -2.38 -6.04 5.37
N GLU A 121 -3.12 -5.08 5.92
CA GLU A 121 -3.42 -3.79 5.29
C GLU A 121 -2.93 -2.60 6.12
N ASN A 122 -2.49 -1.55 5.41
CA ASN A 122 -1.98 -0.33 6.03
C ASN A 122 -3.01 0.81 6.04
N TYR A 123 -3.93 0.83 5.09
CA TYR A 123 -4.83 1.95 4.87
C TYR A 123 -6.27 1.52 5.14
N ILE A 124 -6.95 2.21 6.06
CA ILE A 124 -8.30 1.82 6.50
C ILE A 124 -9.30 1.87 5.34
N ILE A 125 -9.20 2.89 4.49
CA ILE A 125 -10.08 3.04 3.32
C ILE A 125 -9.90 1.87 2.35
N GLU A 126 -8.64 1.53 2.04
CA GLU A 126 -8.34 0.39 1.16
C GLU A 126 -8.84 -0.94 1.76
N LEU A 127 -8.70 -1.13 3.07
CA LEU A 127 -9.24 -2.30 3.77
C LEU A 127 -10.77 -2.35 3.71
N GLU A 128 -11.45 -1.21 3.92
CA GLU A 128 -12.91 -1.12 3.77
C GLU A 128 -13.36 -1.47 2.35
N GLU A 129 -12.68 -0.96 1.33
CA GLU A 129 -12.97 -1.26 -0.07
C GLU A 129 -12.79 -2.75 -0.38
N LYS A 130 -11.67 -3.33 0.05
CA LYS A 130 -11.37 -4.77 -0.13
C LYS A 130 -12.40 -5.66 0.56
N THR A 131 -12.78 -5.34 1.79
CA THR A 131 -13.76 -6.14 2.55
C THR A 131 -15.18 -6.06 1.97
N LYS A 132 -15.51 -4.97 1.27
CA LYS A 132 -16.78 -4.80 0.56
C LYS A 132 -16.77 -5.34 -0.87
N HIS A 133 -15.60 -5.69 -1.40
CA HIS A 133 -15.49 -6.15 -2.77
C HIS A 133 -16.25 -7.49 -2.96
N PRO A 134 -17.20 -7.59 -3.92
CA PRO A 134 -18.07 -8.77 -4.04
C PRO A 134 -17.31 -10.10 -4.16
N ARG A 135 -16.20 -10.10 -4.92
CA ARG A 135 -15.36 -11.29 -5.07
C ARG A 135 -14.65 -11.71 -3.78
N ILE A 136 -14.24 -10.76 -2.94
CA ILE A 136 -13.63 -11.08 -1.64
C ILE A 136 -14.70 -11.71 -0.74
N GLN A 137 -15.90 -11.14 -0.68
CA GLN A 137 -17.00 -11.68 0.13
C GLN A 137 -17.44 -13.08 -0.33
N ALA A 138 -17.45 -13.32 -1.64
CA ALA A 138 -17.86 -14.60 -2.21
C ALA A 138 -16.79 -15.70 -2.04
N ILE A 139 -15.52 -15.38 -2.31
CA ILE A 139 -14.44 -16.38 -2.40
C ILE A 139 -13.66 -16.48 -1.07
N CYS A 140 -13.30 -15.35 -0.48
CA CYS A 140 -12.36 -15.26 0.63
C CYS A 140 -13.05 -15.26 2.00
N ARG A 141 -13.99 -16.19 2.22
CA ARG A 141 -14.89 -16.17 3.40
C ARG A 141 -14.15 -16.32 4.74
N GLU A 142 -13.03 -17.03 4.74
CA GLU A 142 -12.20 -17.29 5.94
C GLU A 142 -11.03 -16.31 6.08
N ILE A 143 -11.02 -15.22 5.30
CA ILE A 143 -9.95 -14.23 5.36
C ILE A 143 -9.81 -13.65 6.76
N LYS A 144 -8.57 -13.53 7.24
CA LYS A 144 -8.23 -12.94 8.53
C LYS A 144 -7.48 -11.66 8.29
N TRP A 145 -8.16 -10.53 8.44
CA TRP A 145 -7.55 -9.22 8.23
C TRP A 145 -6.73 -8.79 9.44
N HIS A 146 -5.49 -8.39 9.16
CA HIS A 146 -4.59 -7.73 10.09
C HIS A 146 -4.49 -6.26 9.69
N PHE A 147 -4.85 -5.36 10.60
CA PHE A 147 -4.54 -3.95 10.40
C PHE A 147 -3.16 -3.64 10.98
N ILE A 148 -2.22 -3.31 10.10
CA ILE A 148 -0.80 -3.11 10.42
C ILE A 148 -0.31 -1.69 10.11
N GLY A 149 -1.21 -0.79 9.71
CA GLY A 149 -0.94 0.63 9.52
C GLY A 149 -1.20 1.47 10.76
N HIS A 150 -0.84 2.75 10.72
CA HIS A 150 -1.14 3.66 11.83
C HIS A 150 -2.65 3.93 11.94
N VAL A 151 -3.24 3.68 13.12
CA VAL A 151 -4.67 3.99 13.38
C VAL A 151 -4.80 5.37 14.02
N GLN A 152 -5.36 6.32 13.27
CA GLN A 152 -5.82 7.56 13.86
C GLN A 152 -7.04 7.28 14.76
N THR A 153 -7.11 7.89 15.95
CA THR A 153 -8.19 7.63 16.93
C THR A 153 -9.59 7.84 16.36
N ASN A 154 -9.79 8.84 15.49
CA ASN A 154 -11.08 9.10 14.85
C ASN A 154 -11.51 8.00 13.86
N LYS A 155 -10.57 7.21 13.34
CA LYS A 155 -10.83 6.07 12.45
C LYS A 155 -11.04 4.75 13.18
N ALA A 156 -11.03 4.74 14.52
CA ALA A 156 -11.35 3.55 15.30
C ALA A 156 -12.75 2.99 14.99
N LYS A 157 -13.74 3.85 14.68
CA LYS A 157 -15.08 3.44 14.26
C LYS A 157 -15.05 2.65 12.94
N ASN A 158 -14.31 3.16 11.95
CA ASN A 158 -14.12 2.51 10.66
C ASN A 158 -13.48 1.13 10.84
N LEU A 159 -12.41 1.05 11.64
CA LEU A 159 -11.73 -0.20 11.91
C LEU A 159 -12.63 -1.21 12.65
N ALA A 160 -13.39 -0.77 13.64
CA ALA A 160 -14.32 -1.64 14.38
C ALA A 160 -15.40 -2.26 13.47
N ALA A 161 -15.80 -1.56 12.39
CA ALA A 161 -16.80 -2.03 11.43
C ALA A 161 -16.27 -3.04 10.39
N ILE A 162 -14.95 -3.28 10.33
CA ILE A 162 -14.37 -4.22 9.37
C ILE A 162 -14.83 -5.66 9.69
N PRO A 163 -15.47 -6.38 8.74
CA PRO A 163 -15.80 -7.78 8.91
C PRO A 163 -14.53 -8.63 8.87
N ASN A 164 -14.51 -9.71 9.64
CA ASN A 164 -13.35 -10.61 9.77
C ASN A 164 -12.02 -9.89 10.10
N LEU A 165 -12.10 -8.76 10.81
CA LEU A 165 -10.92 -8.14 11.40
C LEU A 165 -10.40 -9.05 12.52
N TYR A 166 -9.32 -9.75 12.22
CA TYR A 166 -8.72 -10.73 13.11
C TYR A 166 -7.82 -10.07 14.14
N MET A 167 -7.02 -9.08 13.74
CA MET A 167 -6.04 -8.44 14.61
C MET A 167 -5.77 -6.97 14.23
N CYS A 168 -5.58 -6.12 15.23
CA CYS A 168 -5.02 -4.78 15.07
C CYS A 168 -3.63 -4.73 15.73
N GLU A 169 -2.58 -4.57 14.93
CA GLU A 169 -1.20 -4.70 15.42
C GLU A 169 -0.57 -3.37 15.85
N THR A 170 -1.30 -2.26 15.74
CA THR A 170 -0.75 -0.90 15.83
C THR A 170 -1.34 -0.05 16.96
N VAL A 171 -1.84 -0.70 18.01
CA VAL A 171 -2.34 0.03 19.19
C VAL A 171 -1.15 0.69 19.89
N HIS A 172 -1.15 2.02 19.95
CA HIS A 172 0.01 2.80 20.43
C HIS A 172 -0.37 3.89 21.44
N SER A 173 -1.61 3.92 21.93
CA SER A 173 -2.01 4.86 22.98
C SER A 173 -3.25 4.38 23.72
N GLU A 174 -3.40 4.83 24.97
CA GLU A 174 -4.61 4.59 25.75
C GLU A 174 -5.86 5.15 25.07
N LYS A 175 -5.73 6.34 24.47
CA LYS A 175 -6.83 7.03 23.79
C LYS A 175 -7.36 6.17 22.64
N LEU A 176 -6.45 5.59 21.85
CA LEU A 176 -6.82 4.66 20.78
C LEU A 176 -7.45 3.39 21.33
N ALA A 177 -6.85 2.75 22.34
CA ALA A 177 -7.36 1.52 22.94
C ALA A 177 -8.79 1.70 23.49
N LYS A 178 -9.01 2.72 24.33
CA LYS A 178 -10.32 3.07 24.90
C LYS A 178 -11.35 3.37 23.81
N LYS A 179 -10.95 4.14 22.78
CA LYS A 179 -11.86 4.49 21.68
C LYS A 179 -12.21 3.25 20.84
N LEU A 180 -11.24 2.42 20.48
CA LEU A 180 -11.47 1.19 19.71
C LEU A 180 -12.38 0.22 20.47
N ASN A 181 -12.12 0.02 21.76
CA ASN A 181 -12.99 -0.78 22.64
C ASN A 181 -14.44 -0.29 22.60
N LYS A 182 -14.66 1.02 22.83
CA LYS A 182 -16.02 1.61 22.80
C LYS A 182 -16.73 1.44 21.45
N GLU A 183 -16.02 1.51 20.33
CA GLU A 183 -16.64 1.33 19.02
C GLU A 183 -16.91 -0.16 18.72
N LEU A 184 -16.13 -1.09 19.27
CA LEU A 184 -16.41 -2.53 19.19
C LEU A 184 -17.64 -2.91 20.04
N GLU A 185 -17.78 -2.34 21.25
CA GLU A 185 -18.97 -2.54 22.10
C GLU A 185 -20.25 -2.15 21.36
N LYS A 186 -20.24 -0.97 20.71
CA LYS A 186 -21.37 -0.50 19.90
C LYS A 186 -21.66 -1.36 18.68
N ALA A 187 -20.62 -1.96 18.10
CA ALA A 187 -20.78 -2.83 16.93
C ALA A 187 -21.34 -4.21 17.30
N GLY A 188 -21.37 -4.57 18.60
CA GLY A 188 -21.95 -5.82 19.08
C GLY A 188 -21.25 -7.07 18.53
N LYS A 189 -19.92 -7.02 18.35
CA LYS A 189 -19.16 -8.19 17.86
C LYS A 189 -19.17 -9.31 18.91
N THR A 190 -19.28 -10.55 18.44
CA THR A 190 -19.30 -11.73 19.30
C THR A 190 -17.93 -12.12 19.83
N GLU A 191 -16.87 -11.78 19.09
CA GLU A 191 -15.49 -12.08 19.45
C GLU A 191 -14.70 -10.82 19.75
N LYS A 192 -13.82 -10.90 20.76
CA LYS A 192 -12.87 -9.84 21.09
C LYS A 192 -11.87 -9.64 19.96
N LEU A 193 -11.55 -8.38 19.68
CA LEU A 193 -10.51 -8.05 18.72
C LEU A 193 -9.13 -8.30 19.35
N LYS A 194 -8.33 -9.16 18.72
CA LYS A 194 -6.93 -9.36 19.10
C LYS A 194 -6.14 -8.09 18.81
N VAL A 195 -5.32 -7.66 19.76
CA VAL A 195 -4.50 -6.46 19.60
C VAL A 195 -3.05 -6.72 19.96
N LEU A 196 -2.14 -6.12 19.18
CA LEU A 196 -0.74 -5.96 19.56
C LEU A 196 -0.47 -4.50 19.89
N VAL A 197 0.42 -4.28 20.86
CA VAL A 197 0.94 -2.94 21.17
C VAL A 197 2.13 -2.64 20.29
N GLN A 198 2.06 -1.56 19.52
CA GLN A 198 3.19 -1.10 18.72
C GLN A 198 4.20 -0.38 19.61
N VAL A 199 5.41 -0.92 19.67
CA VAL A 199 6.53 -0.40 20.45
C VAL A 199 7.44 0.38 19.52
N ASN A 200 7.83 1.59 19.93
CA ASN A 200 8.90 2.30 19.27
C ASN A 200 10.25 1.72 19.75
N THR A 201 10.81 0.80 18.96
CA THR A 201 12.14 0.23 19.23
C THR A 201 13.27 1.06 18.63
N SER A 202 12.97 1.93 17.65
CA SER A 202 14.00 2.73 17.00
C SER A 202 14.57 3.78 17.96
N ARG A 203 15.60 4.49 17.49
CA ARG A 203 16.18 5.65 18.19
C ARG A 203 15.53 6.97 17.80
N GLU A 204 14.45 6.94 17.01
CA GLU A 204 13.79 8.13 16.48
C GLU A 204 12.53 8.44 17.29
N GLU A 205 12.53 9.57 18.00
CA GLU A 205 11.42 9.97 18.87
C GLU A 205 10.11 10.20 18.10
N ASN A 206 10.19 10.58 16.82
CA ASN A 206 9.03 10.90 15.98
C ASN A 206 8.39 9.67 15.32
N LYS A 207 8.91 8.47 15.51
CA LYS A 207 8.30 7.24 14.95
C LYS A 207 7.10 6.80 15.77
N ASN A 208 6.07 6.32 15.07
CA ASN A 208 4.87 5.77 15.67
C ASN A 208 5.20 4.60 16.61
N GLY A 209 4.60 4.61 17.80
CA GLY A 209 4.73 3.54 18.79
C GLY A 209 4.85 4.08 20.21
N VAL A 210 4.66 3.20 21.19
CA VAL A 210 4.82 3.51 22.61
C VAL A 210 6.29 3.40 22.98
N SER A 211 6.79 4.31 23.82
CA SER A 211 8.11 4.15 24.43
C SER A 211 8.15 2.87 25.27
N THR A 212 9.25 2.13 25.26
CA THR A 212 9.38 0.86 26.01
C THR A 212 8.99 0.99 27.49
N SER A 213 9.25 2.14 28.11
CA SER A 213 8.89 2.45 29.50
C SER A 213 7.38 2.48 29.78
N LYS A 214 6.54 2.77 28.78
CA LYS A 214 5.08 2.94 28.94
C LYS A 214 4.28 1.75 28.40
N VAL A 215 4.94 0.75 27.81
CA VAL A 215 4.27 -0.40 27.19
C VAL A 215 3.48 -1.19 28.23
N SER A 216 4.08 -1.51 29.37
CA SER A 216 3.42 -2.29 30.43
C SER A 216 2.15 -1.60 30.96
N ASP A 217 2.16 -0.27 31.08
CA ASP A 217 0.99 0.50 31.53
C ASP A 217 -0.16 0.39 30.53
N LEU A 218 0.15 0.54 29.23
CA LEU A 218 -0.85 0.38 28.17
C LEU A 218 -1.39 -1.06 28.11
N VAL A 219 -0.52 -2.06 28.25
CA VAL A 219 -0.94 -3.48 28.29
C VAL A 219 -1.87 -3.73 29.46
N ASN A 220 -1.53 -3.23 30.66
CA ASN A 220 -2.37 -3.38 31.84
C ASN A 220 -3.73 -2.69 31.64
N LEU A 221 -3.75 -1.51 31.03
CA LEU A 221 -4.99 -0.80 30.69
C LEU A 221 -5.85 -1.60 29.71
N ILE A 222 -5.28 -2.15 28.64
CA ILE A 222 -6.03 -2.96 27.67
C ILE A 222 -6.65 -4.16 28.39
N ARG A 223 -5.87 -4.89 29.20
CA ARG A 223 -6.33 -6.10 29.90
C ARG A 223 -7.42 -5.83 30.95
N THR A 224 -7.34 -4.69 31.63
CA THR A 224 -8.21 -4.41 32.80
C THR A 224 -9.39 -3.51 32.47
N LYS A 225 -9.32 -2.71 31.40
CA LYS A 225 -10.31 -1.67 31.07
C LYS A 225 -10.93 -1.80 29.67
N CYS A 226 -10.44 -2.70 28.81
CA CYS A 226 -10.98 -2.88 27.46
C CYS A 226 -11.54 -4.30 27.30
N THR A 227 -12.85 -4.47 27.53
CA THR A 227 -13.53 -5.78 27.52
C THR A 227 -13.59 -6.41 26.13
N GLU A 228 -13.64 -5.61 25.08
CA GLU A 228 -13.73 -6.04 23.68
C GLU A 228 -12.38 -6.24 23.00
N LEU A 229 -11.29 -5.98 23.73
CA LEU A 229 -9.94 -6.18 23.24
C LEU A 229 -9.31 -7.38 23.93
N GLU A 230 -8.60 -8.20 23.15
CA GLU A 230 -7.75 -9.27 23.66
C GLU A 230 -6.29 -8.90 23.38
N PHE A 231 -5.55 -8.54 24.43
CA PHE A 231 -4.11 -8.32 24.29
C PHE A 231 -3.43 -9.65 23.90
N LYS A 232 -2.71 -9.63 22.77
CA LYS A 232 -2.00 -10.81 22.25
C LYS A 232 -0.50 -10.66 22.17
N GLY A 233 0.05 -9.45 22.18
CA GLY A 233 1.47 -9.32 21.91
C GLY A 233 1.98 -7.91 21.64
N LEU A 234 3.23 -7.86 21.19
CA LEU A 234 3.94 -6.64 20.85
C LEU A 234 4.29 -6.63 19.36
N MET A 235 4.37 -5.44 18.79
CA MET A 235 4.76 -5.24 17.39
C MET A 235 5.84 -4.18 17.30
N THR A 236 6.83 -4.37 16.43
CA THR A 236 7.70 -3.27 15.98
C THR A 236 7.84 -3.23 14.46
N ILE A 237 7.99 -2.02 13.94
CA ILE A 237 8.40 -1.79 12.55
C ILE A 237 9.93 -1.90 12.43
N GLY A 238 10.66 -1.56 13.49
CA GLY A 238 12.13 -1.43 13.47
C GLY A 238 12.62 -0.16 12.77
N SER A 239 13.94 0.00 12.74
CA SER A 239 14.66 0.96 11.92
C SER A 239 14.82 0.44 10.49
N PHE A 240 14.83 1.34 9.51
CA PHE A 240 15.02 0.96 8.10
C PHE A 240 16.49 0.70 7.76
N ASP A 241 17.40 1.20 8.60
CA ASP A 241 18.83 1.29 8.28
C ASP A 241 19.64 0.08 8.77
N HIS A 242 19.02 -0.88 9.45
CA HIS A 242 19.74 -2.07 9.94
C HIS A 242 19.98 -3.06 8.80
N SER A 243 21.25 -3.33 8.50
CA SER A 243 21.64 -4.40 7.59
C SER A 243 21.86 -5.70 8.36
N LEU A 244 21.47 -6.84 7.78
CA LEU A 244 21.81 -8.16 8.33
C LEU A 244 23.33 -8.38 8.44
N ALA A 245 24.13 -7.66 7.64
CA ALA A 245 25.59 -7.69 7.72
C ALA A 245 26.13 -7.09 9.02
N ASP A 246 25.38 -6.20 9.67
CA ASP A 246 25.76 -5.52 10.92
C ASP A 246 25.49 -6.40 12.16
N GLY A 247 25.06 -7.64 11.94
CA GLY A 247 24.76 -8.61 12.97
C GLY A 247 23.29 -8.58 13.41
N VAL A 248 23.06 -8.96 14.67
CA VAL A 248 21.71 -9.12 15.24
C VAL A 248 20.98 -7.80 15.25
N ASN A 249 19.75 -7.79 14.73
CA ASN A 249 18.93 -6.57 14.68
C ASN A 249 18.62 -6.04 16.10
N PRO A 250 19.12 -4.84 16.48
CA PRO A 250 18.94 -4.30 17.82
C PRO A 250 17.49 -3.96 18.15
N ASP A 251 16.66 -3.65 17.14
CA ASP A 251 15.23 -3.40 17.32
C ASP A 251 14.49 -4.67 17.77
N PHE A 252 14.83 -5.82 17.19
CA PHE A 252 14.25 -7.09 17.57
C PHE A 252 14.64 -7.46 19.00
N VAL A 253 15.92 -7.34 19.35
CA VAL A 253 16.40 -7.57 20.73
C VAL A 253 15.69 -6.64 21.73
N LYS A 254 15.48 -5.37 21.37
CA LYS A 254 14.76 -4.41 22.22
C LYS A 254 13.29 -4.80 22.39
N LEU A 255 12.64 -5.35 21.36
CA LEU A 255 11.27 -5.87 21.46
C LEU A 255 11.19 -7.09 22.38
N LEU A 256 12.14 -8.04 22.30
CA LEU A 256 12.21 -9.18 23.22
C LEU A 256 12.34 -8.72 24.67
N LYS A 257 13.27 -7.81 24.97
CA LYS A 257 13.42 -7.24 26.32
C LYS A 257 12.14 -6.56 26.81
N CYS A 258 11.47 -5.84 25.91
CA CYS A 258 10.20 -5.19 26.24
C CYS A 258 9.09 -6.20 26.56
N ARG A 259 9.03 -7.33 25.83
CA ARG A 259 8.13 -8.45 26.16
C ARG A 259 8.43 -8.99 27.54
N ASP A 260 9.69 -9.26 27.86
CA ASP A 260 10.07 -9.84 29.15
C ASP A 260 9.72 -8.89 30.31
N ASP A 261 9.87 -7.58 30.12
CA ASP A 261 9.40 -6.55 31.06
C ASP A 261 7.88 -6.53 31.22
N VAL A 262 7.12 -6.69 30.13
CA VAL A 262 5.67 -6.83 30.16
C VAL A 262 5.26 -8.11 30.91
N CYS A 263 5.90 -9.25 30.64
CA CYS A 263 5.67 -10.51 31.34
C CYS A 263 5.80 -10.32 32.85
N ARG A 264 6.92 -9.74 33.29
CA ARG A 264 7.23 -9.48 34.70
C ARG A 264 6.23 -8.52 35.34
N ARG A 265 5.91 -7.39 34.69
CA ARG A 265 5.05 -6.35 35.27
C ARG A 265 3.56 -6.71 35.24
N CYS A 266 3.13 -7.49 34.26
CA CYS A 266 1.72 -7.84 34.06
C CYS A 266 1.37 -9.27 34.49
N ASN A 267 2.34 -10.01 35.05
CA ASN A 267 2.23 -11.42 35.42
C ASN A 267 1.70 -12.29 34.25
N LEU A 268 2.40 -12.20 33.11
CA LEU A 268 2.09 -12.95 31.89
C LEU A 268 3.23 -13.91 31.59
N LYS A 269 2.92 -15.02 30.92
CA LYS A 269 3.95 -15.96 30.46
C LYS A 269 4.47 -15.55 29.09
N VAL A 270 5.72 -15.88 28.81
CA VAL A 270 6.39 -15.48 27.56
C VAL A 270 5.71 -16.11 26.34
N GLU A 271 5.27 -17.36 26.46
CA GLU A 271 4.55 -18.13 25.44
C GLU A 271 3.18 -17.55 25.07
N ASP A 272 2.59 -16.72 25.94
CA ASP A 272 1.29 -16.09 25.71
C ASP A 272 1.41 -14.75 24.95
N ILE A 273 2.63 -14.23 24.75
CA ILE A 273 2.88 -12.93 24.13
C ILE A 273 3.50 -13.09 22.74
N GLU A 274 2.68 -12.88 21.72
CA GLU A 274 3.10 -12.84 20.33
C GLU A 274 4.07 -11.67 20.05
N LEU A 275 5.03 -11.89 19.14
CA LEU A 275 5.94 -10.86 18.64
C LEU A 275 5.73 -10.69 17.13
N SER A 276 5.30 -9.50 16.72
CA SER A 276 5.18 -9.13 15.32
C SER A 276 6.35 -8.26 14.88
N MET A 277 7.31 -8.89 14.22
CA MET A 277 8.53 -8.27 13.72
C MET A 277 9.10 -9.08 12.55
N GLY A 278 9.84 -8.41 11.66
CA GLY A 278 10.32 -9.00 10.41
C GLY A 278 9.39 -8.71 9.23
N MET A 279 10.00 -8.21 8.16
CA MET A 279 9.41 -7.88 6.87
C MET A 279 10.16 -8.61 5.74
N SER A 280 9.83 -8.32 4.49
CA SER A 280 10.39 -9.00 3.31
C SER A 280 11.92 -9.21 3.32
N HIS A 281 12.70 -8.30 3.89
CA HIS A 281 14.17 -8.34 3.85
C HIS A 281 14.81 -9.08 5.03
N ASP A 282 14.09 -9.22 6.15
CA ASP A 282 14.67 -9.67 7.43
C ASP A 282 13.76 -10.65 8.19
N TYR A 283 12.68 -11.13 7.58
CA TYR A 283 11.74 -12.04 8.25
C TYR A 283 12.37 -13.35 8.72
N GLU A 284 13.32 -13.91 7.96
CA GLU A 284 14.00 -15.15 8.37
C GLU A 284 14.80 -14.95 9.66
N HIS A 285 15.54 -13.84 9.74
CA HIS A 285 16.27 -13.47 10.95
C HIS A 285 15.33 -13.10 12.11
N ALA A 286 14.19 -12.49 11.82
CA ALA A 286 13.17 -12.25 12.83
C ALA A 286 12.61 -13.56 13.41
N VAL A 287 12.39 -14.60 12.58
CA VAL A 287 11.97 -15.94 13.04
C VAL A 287 13.05 -16.58 13.90
N GLU A 288 14.31 -16.50 13.47
CA GLU A 288 15.47 -16.96 14.26
C GLU A 288 15.46 -16.33 15.66
N LEU A 289 15.20 -15.01 15.77
CA LEU A 289 15.10 -14.31 17.05
C LEU A 289 13.78 -14.49 17.80
N GLY A 290 12.83 -15.26 17.27
CA GLY A 290 11.59 -15.63 17.97
C GLY A 290 10.37 -14.79 17.62
N SER A 291 10.31 -14.19 16.43
CA SER A 291 9.07 -13.64 15.88
C SER A 291 7.99 -14.71 15.75
N THR A 292 6.75 -14.37 16.12
CA THR A 292 5.57 -15.22 15.91
C THR A 292 4.70 -14.71 14.77
N ASN A 293 4.93 -13.49 14.29
CA ASN A 293 4.24 -12.90 13.14
C ASN A 293 5.25 -12.17 12.25
N VAL A 294 5.39 -12.63 11.01
CA VAL A 294 6.20 -11.96 9.99
C VAL A 294 5.32 -11.34 8.91
N ARG A 295 5.64 -10.11 8.51
CA ARG A 295 4.79 -9.29 7.63
C ARG A 295 5.45 -9.12 6.27
N VAL A 296 5.17 -10.03 5.35
CA VAL A 296 5.88 -10.11 4.06
C VAL A 296 4.99 -9.60 2.93
N GLY A 297 5.50 -8.67 2.12
CA GLY A 297 4.75 -8.05 1.02
C GLY A 297 5.45 -8.18 -0.32
N SER A 298 6.53 -7.42 -0.51
CA SER A 298 7.28 -7.36 -1.77
C SER A 298 7.83 -8.70 -2.24
N THR A 299 8.20 -9.60 -1.34
CA THR A 299 8.67 -10.95 -1.69
C THR A 299 7.54 -11.79 -2.30
N ILE A 300 6.28 -11.59 -1.89
CA ILE A 300 5.12 -12.37 -2.34
C ILE A 300 4.51 -11.76 -3.61
N PHE A 301 4.28 -10.45 -3.60
CA PHE A 301 3.48 -9.76 -4.61
C PHE A 301 4.32 -8.91 -5.57
N GLY A 302 5.65 -8.97 -5.48
CA GLY A 302 6.55 -8.12 -6.23
C GLY A 302 6.54 -6.65 -5.79
N ALA A 303 7.33 -5.83 -6.50
CA ALA A 303 7.42 -4.40 -6.25
C ALA A 303 6.05 -3.71 -6.33
N ARG A 304 5.94 -2.53 -5.71
CA ARG A 304 4.74 -1.70 -5.81
C ARG A 304 4.60 -1.23 -7.27
N ASP A 305 3.39 -1.28 -7.80
CA ASP A 305 3.08 -0.42 -8.93
C ASP A 305 3.28 1.02 -8.46
N PRO A 306 4.01 1.87 -9.20
CA PRO A 306 4.09 3.29 -8.86
C PRO A 306 2.66 3.84 -8.76
N PRO A 307 2.37 4.73 -7.80
CA PRO A 307 1.04 5.31 -7.69
C PRO A 307 0.61 5.82 -9.07
N LYS A 308 -0.62 5.48 -9.50
CA LYS A 308 -1.19 5.95 -10.77
C LYS A 308 -1.32 7.48 -10.73
N GLN A 309 -0.21 8.19 -10.95
CA GLN A 309 -0.17 9.64 -11.12
C GLN A 309 -0.54 10.04 -12.56
N SER A 310 -0.70 9.08 -13.48
CA SER A 310 -0.89 9.35 -14.91
C SER A 310 -2.34 9.43 -15.38
N GLN A 311 -3.29 9.74 -14.50
CA GLN A 311 -4.67 10.11 -14.89
C GLN A 311 -5.15 11.42 -14.26
N ASN A 312 -4.42 11.95 -13.26
CA ASN A 312 -4.73 13.27 -12.71
C ASN A 312 -3.99 14.40 -13.43
N GLN A 313 -2.87 14.15 -14.11
CA GLN A 313 -2.14 15.22 -14.81
C GLN A 313 -2.86 15.70 -16.08
N GLU A 314 -3.48 14.81 -16.84
CA GLU A 314 -4.27 15.22 -18.02
C GLU A 314 -5.56 15.96 -17.60
N VAL A 315 -6.23 15.51 -16.53
CA VAL A 315 -7.44 16.19 -16.00
C VAL A 315 -7.09 17.53 -15.32
N ILE A 316 -5.91 17.65 -14.72
CA ILE A 316 -5.43 18.92 -14.15
C ILE A 316 -4.99 19.86 -15.27
N GLN A 317 -4.30 19.38 -16.31
CA GLN A 317 -3.96 20.21 -17.48
C GLN A 317 -5.20 20.69 -18.23
N GLU A 318 -6.19 19.83 -18.49
CA GLU A 318 -7.43 20.25 -19.16
C GLU A 318 -8.18 21.30 -18.33
N LYS A 319 -8.21 21.15 -16.99
CA LYS A 319 -8.83 22.15 -16.11
C LYS A 319 -8.02 23.43 -15.97
N GLU A 320 -6.69 23.37 -15.97
CA GLU A 320 -5.82 24.55 -15.95
C GLU A 320 -5.89 25.31 -17.28
N GLU A 321 -5.97 24.60 -18.42
CA GLU A 321 -6.17 25.19 -19.75
C GLU A 321 -7.56 25.82 -19.87
N GLU A 322 -8.64 25.16 -19.42
CA GLU A 322 -9.98 25.77 -19.37
C GLU A 322 -10.02 27.01 -18.46
N SER A 323 -9.33 26.98 -17.32
CA SER A 323 -9.26 28.12 -16.38
C SER A 323 -8.49 29.30 -16.96
N GLN A 324 -7.35 29.04 -17.63
CA GLN A 324 -6.54 30.07 -18.28
C GLN A 324 -7.29 30.69 -19.47
N GLN A 325 -8.01 29.89 -20.25
CA GLN A 325 -8.82 30.38 -21.35
C GLN A 325 -10.02 31.21 -20.87
N TYR A 326 -10.61 30.88 -19.70
CA TYR A 326 -11.64 31.69 -19.07
C TYR A 326 -11.09 33.03 -18.53
N GLN A 327 -9.87 33.02 -17.99
CA GLN A 327 -9.19 34.21 -17.48
C GLN A 327 -8.81 35.18 -18.63
N GLU A 328 -8.20 34.66 -19.70
CA GLU A 328 -7.80 35.45 -20.88
C GLU A 328 -9.00 36.08 -21.62
N ASN A 329 -10.13 35.37 -21.67
CA ASN A 329 -11.37 35.91 -22.24
C ASN A 329 -11.98 37.02 -21.37
N ASN A 330 -11.91 36.90 -20.04
CA ASN A 330 -12.39 37.96 -19.12
C ASN A 330 -11.48 39.18 -19.11
N ASP A 331 -10.16 39.00 -19.17
CA ASP A 331 -9.20 40.10 -19.21
C ASP A 331 -9.29 40.86 -20.54
N SER A 332 -9.53 40.17 -21.67
CA SER A 332 -9.78 40.80 -22.97
C SER A 332 -11.10 41.61 -23.01
N GLN A 333 -12.14 41.16 -22.30
CA GLN A 333 -13.40 41.90 -22.14
C GLN A 333 -13.28 43.09 -21.17
N HIS A 334 -12.36 43.04 -20.20
CA HIS A 334 -12.09 44.17 -19.31
C HIS A 334 -11.21 45.24 -19.95
N ILE A 335 -10.24 44.86 -20.80
CA ILE A 335 -9.40 45.81 -21.53
C ILE A 335 -10.24 46.61 -22.54
N THR A 336 -11.16 45.96 -23.26
CA THR A 336 -12.05 46.63 -24.22
C THR A 336 -13.02 47.62 -23.56
N LYS A 337 -13.52 47.31 -22.34
CA LYS A 337 -14.37 48.24 -21.59
C LYS A 337 -13.63 49.43 -20.96
N ALA A 338 -12.34 49.28 -20.67
CA ALA A 338 -11.51 50.36 -20.13
C ALA A 338 -11.13 51.38 -21.21
N THR A 339 -10.81 50.90 -22.43
CA THR A 339 -10.51 51.78 -23.58
C THR A 339 -11.72 52.60 -24.02
N ASP A 340 -12.93 52.03 -23.95
CA ASP A 340 -14.17 52.75 -24.28
C ASP A 340 -14.54 53.82 -23.23
N GLN A 341 -14.07 53.68 -21.97
CA GLN A 341 -14.32 54.67 -20.90
C GLN A 341 -13.29 55.80 -20.88
N GLU A 342 -12.04 55.54 -21.25
CA GLU A 342 -11.01 56.58 -21.40
C GLU A 342 -11.30 57.49 -22.60
N GLU A 343 -11.76 56.94 -23.74
CA GLU A 343 -12.12 57.73 -24.93
C GLU A 343 -13.36 58.63 -24.70
N VAL A 344 -14.30 58.21 -23.84
CA VAL A 344 -15.46 59.02 -23.44
C VAL A 344 -15.06 60.13 -22.45
N LEU A 345 -14.08 59.89 -21.57
CA LEU A 345 -13.58 60.92 -20.65
C LEU A 345 -12.77 62.00 -21.39
N GLU A 346 -11.92 61.62 -22.34
CA GLU A 346 -11.10 62.55 -23.12
C GLU A 346 -11.95 63.45 -24.04
N ASN A 347 -13.01 62.89 -24.64
CA ASN A 347 -13.96 63.65 -25.46
C ASN A 347 -14.81 64.62 -24.64
N ASN A 348 -15.24 64.26 -23.43
CA ASN A 348 -15.98 65.17 -22.54
C ASN A 348 -15.09 66.28 -21.96
N THR A 349 -13.82 66.00 -21.71
CA THR A 349 -12.86 67.00 -21.18
C THR A 349 -12.48 68.04 -22.25
N THR A 350 -12.45 67.63 -23.52
CA THR A 350 -12.21 68.53 -24.67
C THR A 350 -13.43 69.43 -24.92
N ARG A 351 -14.64 68.88 -24.86
CA ARG A 351 -15.90 69.63 -25.04
C ARG A 351 -16.20 70.64 -23.93
N LEU A 352 -15.72 70.39 -22.70
CA LEU A 352 -15.82 71.35 -21.59
C LEU A 352 -14.78 72.49 -21.66
N ARG A 353 -13.67 72.29 -22.39
CA ARG A 353 -12.67 73.36 -22.63
C ARG A 353 -13.10 74.31 -23.75
N GLU A 354 -13.89 73.86 -24.71
CA GLU A 354 -14.45 74.69 -25.79
C GLU A 354 -15.68 75.53 -25.38
N LEU A 355 -16.31 75.23 -24.23
CA LEU A 355 -17.41 76.02 -23.66
C LEU A 355 -16.95 77.07 -22.62
N ALA A 356 -15.64 77.13 -22.35
CA ALA A 356 -15.02 78.02 -21.36
C ALA A 356 -14.15 79.13 -21.97
N ILE A 357 -14.30 79.37 -23.28
CA ILE A 357 -13.82 80.52 -24.05
C ILE A 357 -15.04 81.10 -24.78
#